data_AF-A0A485ARK6-F1
#
_entry.id   AF-A0A485ARK6-F1
#
_cell.length_a   1.000
_cell.length_b   1.000
_cell.length_c   1.000
_cell.angle_alpha   90.00
_cell.angle_beta   90.00
_cell.angle_gamma   90.00
#
_symmetry.space_group_name_H-M   'P 1'
#
loop_
_entity.id
_entity.type
_entity.pdbx_description
1 polymer ?
#
loop_
_entity_poly.entity_id
_entity_poly.type
_entity_poly.pdbx_seq_one_letter_code
_entity_poly.pdbx_strand_id
1 'polypeptide(L)' 'MVIAITSAGTPLAREATLSITLDVPEDTDIYMPMVSRLAQLTVIDVLATGFTLRRGAKFQR' A
#
# COMPACT_ATOMS: atom_id res chain seq x y z
N MET A 1 -3.88 0.36 15.96
CA MET A 1 -2.99 0.97 14.95
C MET A 1 -3.63 0.79 13.60
N VAL A 2 -3.92 1.88 12.89
CA VAL A 2 -4.53 1.86 11.55
C VAL A 2 -3.48 2.31 10.54
N ILE A 3 -3.26 1.50 9.50
CA ILE A 3 -2.40 1.86 8.37
C ILE A 3 -3.30 2.11 7.16
N ALA A 4 -3.15 3.28 6.52
CA ALA A 4 -3.84 3.60 5.28
C ALA A 4 -2.88 3.60 4.08
N ILE A 5 -3.35 3.09 2.94
CA ILE A 5 -2.70 3.23 1.64
C ILE A 5 -3.61 4.13 0.81
N THR A 6 -3.20 5.38 0.56
CA THR A 6 -4.08 6.40 -0.04
C THR A 6 -3.27 7.56 -0.62
N SER A 7 -3.91 8.56 -1.21
CA SER A 7 -3.24 9.79 -1.65
C SER A 7 -2.96 10.73 -0.48
N ALA A 8 -1.95 11.59 -0.64
CA ALA A 8 -1.58 12.54 0.39
C ALA A 8 -2.71 13.54 0.69
N GLY A 9 -2.84 13.94 1.96
CA GLY A 9 -3.76 15.00 2.39
C GLY A 9 -5.24 14.63 2.41
N THR A 10 -5.62 13.41 2.01
CA THR A 10 -7.00 12.91 2.07
C THR A 10 -7.50 12.78 3.53
N PRO A 11 -8.83 12.82 3.77
CA PRO A 11 -9.38 12.58 5.11
C PRO A 11 -8.90 11.25 5.71
N LEU A 12 -8.83 10.19 4.89
CA LEU A 12 -8.32 8.89 5.31
C LEU A 12 -6.85 8.95 5.76
N ALA A 13 -6.01 9.71 5.05
CA ALA A 13 -4.60 9.87 5.42
C ALA A 13 -4.41 10.61 6.75
N ARG A 14 -5.35 11.48 7.13
CA ARG A 14 -5.31 12.27 8.37
C ARG A 14 -5.77 11.47 9.59
N GLU A 15 -6.73 10.56 9.39
CA GLU A 15 -7.27 9.73 10.46
C GLU A 15 -6.42 8.47 10.75
N ALA A 16 -5.57 8.05 9.81
CA ALA A 16 -4.74 6.87 9.98
C ALA A 16 -3.56 7.11 10.94
N THR A 17 -3.20 6.08 11.72
CA THR A 17 -1.99 6.10 12.56
C THR A 17 -0.71 6.21 11.72
N LEU A 18 -0.72 5.58 10.54
CA LEU A 18 0.35 5.65 9.55
C LEU A 18 -0.26 5.67 8.14
N SER A 19 0.21 6.59 7.31
CA SER A 19 -0.25 6.73 5.93
C SER A 19 0.90 6.44 4.97
N ILE A 20 0.72 5.41 4.14
CA ILE A 20 1.57 5.10 2.99
C ILE A 20 0.96 5.81 1.79
N THR A 21 1.54 6.96 1.43
CA THR A 21 1.00 7.81 0.37
C THR A 21 1.50 7.38 -1.00
N LEU A 22 0.59 7.08 -1.92
CA LEU A 22 0.89 6.71 -3.31
C LEU A 22 0.26 7.73 -4.26
N ASP A 23 1.07 8.64 -4.79
CA ASP A 23 0.66 9.54 -5.87
C ASP A 23 1.13 8.95 -7.20
N VAL A 24 0.36 7.97 -7.68
CA VAL A 24 0.58 7.35 -8.98
C VAL A 24 -0.24 8.14 -10.01
N PRO A 25 0.40 8.85 -10.96
CA PRO A 25 -0.33 9.49 -12.03
C PRO A 25 -1.06 8.42 -12.84
N GLU A 26 -2.38 8.50 -12.86
CA GLU A 26 -3.20 7.74 -13.81
C GLU A 26 -3.27 8.54 -15.10
N ASP A 27 -2.75 7.98 -16.18
CA ASP A 27 -2.85 8.60 -17.49
C ASP A 27 -4.31 8.52 -17.94
N THR A 28 -5.07 9.61 -17.81
CA THR A 28 -6.52 9.62 -18.04
C THR A 28 -6.91 9.39 -19.50
N ASP A 29 -5.95 9.53 -20.43
CA ASP A 29 -6.15 9.25 -21.85
C ASP A 29 -6.10 7.75 -22.16
N ILE A 30 -5.48 6.97 -21.27
CA ILE A 30 -5.49 5.51 -21.28
C ILE A 30 -6.31 5.07 -20.08
N TYR A 31 -7.61 4.81 -20.29
CA TYR A 31 -8.58 4.35 -19.28
C TYR A 31 -8.21 2.96 -18.71
N MET A 32 -7.07 2.84 -18.08
CA MET A 32 -6.54 1.63 -17.48
C MET A 32 -6.09 2.01 -16.08
N PRO A 33 -6.99 1.84 -15.10
CA PRO A 33 -6.69 2.14 -13.70
C PRO A 33 -5.87 0.98 -13.09
N MET A 34 -4.84 0.58 -13.83
CA MET A 34 -4.00 -0.59 -13.57
C MET A 34 -2.76 -0.19 -12.78
N VAL A 35 -2.16 0.97 -13.06
CA VAL A 35 -0.88 1.35 -12.42
C VAL A 35 -1.09 1.64 -10.94
N SER A 36 -2.12 2.40 -10.58
CA SER A 36 -2.48 2.67 -9.18
C SER A 36 -2.78 1.39 -8.41
N ARG A 37 -3.58 0.49 -8.99
CA ARG A 37 -3.91 -0.82 -8.42
C ARG A 37 -2.68 -1.71 -8.25
N LEU A 38 -1.82 -1.80 -9.26
CA LEU A 38 -0.59 -2.58 -9.18
C LEU A 38 0.38 -2.02 -8.14
N ALA A 39 0.50 -0.70 -8.03
CA ALA A 39 1.31 -0.07 -6.99
C ALA A 39 0.77 -0.40 -5.59
N GLN A 40 -0.55 -0.33 -5.39
CA GLN A 40 -1.19 -0.71 -4.13
C GLN A 40 -0.96 -2.18 -3.78
N LEU A 41 -1.15 -3.10 -4.74
CA LEU A 41 -0.89 -4.53 -4.55
C LEU A 41 0.59 -4.81 -4.23
N THR A 42 1.50 -4.15 -4.94
CA THR A 42 2.95 -4.28 -4.70
C THR A 42 3.33 -3.84 -3.28
N VAL A 43 2.74 -2.74 -2.79
CA VAL A 43 2.95 -2.30 -1.40
C VAL A 43 2.47 -3.36 -0.42
N ILE A 44 1.29 -3.96 -0.65
CA ILE A 44 0.77 -5.05 0.19
C ILE A 44 1.74 -6.25 0.20
N ASP A 45 2.24 -6.66 -0.97
CA ASP A 45 3.17 -7.78 -1.10
C ASP A 45 4.50 -7.52 -0.39
N VAL A 46 5.04 -6.30 -0.49
CA VAL A 46 6.27 -5.91 0.23
C VAL A 46 6.06 -5.94 1.74
N LEU A 47 4.90 -5.47 2.23
CA LEU A 47 4.59 -5.51 3.67
C LEU A 47 4.44 -6.95 4.17
N ALA A 48 3.71 -7.80 3.43
CA ALA A 48 3.51 -9.20 3.79
C ALA A 48 4.82 -10.00 3.75
N THR A 49 5.61 -9.82 2.69
CA THR A 49 6.91 -10.48 2.52
C THR A 49 7.91 -10.00 3.57
N GLY A 50 8.04 -8.69 3.75
CA GLY A 50 8.94 -8.10 4.75
C GLY A 50 8.57 -8.53 6.18
N PHE A 51 7.28 -8.60 6.51
CA PHE A 51 6.80 -9.13 7.78
C PHE A 51 7.19 -10.61 7.95
N THR A 52 6.95 -11.43 6.92
CA THR A 52 7.27 -12.86 6.93
C THR A 52 8.77 -13.11 7.11
N LEU A 53 9.61 -12.40 6.34
CA LEU A 53 11.07 -12.51 6.40
C LEU A 53 11.61 -12.07 7.77
N ARG A 54 11.11 -10.94 8.32
CA ARG A 54 11.59 -10.40 9.60
C ARG A 54 11.23 -11.28 10.79
N ARG A 55 10.17 -12.09 10.70
CA ARG A 55 9.75 -13.00 11.77
C ARG A 55 10.42 -14.37 11.70
N GLY A 56 11.10 -14.68 10.59
CA GLY A 56 11.79 -15.96 10.34
C GLY A 56 10.86 -17.17 10.33
N ALA A 57 11.42 -18.39 10.29
CA ALA A 57 10.69 -19.68 10.30
C ALA A 57 9.76 -19.93 11.50
N LYS A 58 9.56 -18.95 12.40
CA LYS A 58 8.69 -19.03 13.59
C LYS A 58 7.19 -18.97 13.27
N PHE A 59 6.80 -18.87 11.99
CA PHE A 59 5.39 -18.89 11.56
C PHE A 59 4.93 -20.27 11.04
N GLN A 60 5.79 -21.30 11.02
CA GLN A 60 5.42 -22.68 10.64
C GLN A 60 4.90 -23.52 11.84
N ARG A 61 4.10 -22.93 12.74
CA ARG A 61 3.36 -23.69 13.76
C ARG A 61 1.97 -23.13 13.93
#